data_AF-A0A962RRL2-F1
#
_entry.id   AF-A0A962RRL2-F1
#
_cell.length_a   1.000
_cell.length_b   1.000
_cell.length_c   1.000
_cell.angle_alpha   90.00
_cell.angle_beta   90.00
_cell.angle_gamma   90.00
#
_symmetry.space_group_name_H-M   'P 1'
#
loop_
_entity.id
_entity.type
_entity.pdbx_description
1 polymer ?
#
loop_
_entity_poly.entity_id
_entity_poly.type
_entity_poly.pdbx_seq_one_letter_code
_entity_poly.pdbx_strand_id
1 'polypeptide(L)'
;MSRQTRTITKLNLNDSWEACSTSPLPFHTIYDALGRTKQVIEGRGTVTYIYNQLSQMTSETRGFTDTLADAPLSGNSFKIEYTYALGGQLKSIKDPYGQQINYTHDKAGRLSTVTGSSAFGGIT
;
A
#
# COMPACT_ATOMS: atom_id res chain seq x y z
N MET A 1 10.96 -43.68 25.21
CA MET A 1 9.64 -43.04 25.38
C MET A 1 9.48 -41.95 24.33
N SER A 2 8.84 -42.27 23.21
CA SER A 2 8.76 -41.40 22.03
C SER A 2 7.55 -40.47 22.13
N ARG A 3 7.77 -39.16 22.01
CA ARG A 3 6.70 -38.14 21.96
C ARG A 3 6.11 -38.13 20.55
N GLN A 4 4.82 -38.43 20.42
CA GLN A 4 4.11 -38.32 19.16
C GLN A 4 3.53 -36.91 18.99
N THR A 5 3.97 -36.24 17.94
CA THR A 5 3.41 -34.98 17.42
C THR A 5 2.00 -35.24 16.88
N ARG A 6 0.99 -34.52 17.37
CA ARG A 6 -0.38 -34.59 16.85
C ARG A 6 -0.67 -33.38 15.96
N THR A 7 -0.68 -33.62 14.65
CA THR A 7 -1.25 -32.70 13.66
C THR A 7 -2.76 -32.70 13.83
N ILE A 8 -3.34 -31.56 14.23
CA ILE A 8 -4.80 -31.44 14.33
C ILE A 8 -5.34 -31.12 12.92
N THR A 9 -5.78 -32.17 12.23
CA THR A 9 -6.57 -32.06 11.00
C THR A 9 -8.03 -32.29 11.37
N LYS A 10 -8.86 -31.25 11.18
CA LYS A 10 -10.33 -31.16 11.36
C LYS A 10 -10.81 -30.88 12.81
N LEU A 11 -11.39 -29.69 12.99
CA LEU A 11 -12.26 -29.36 14.13
C LEU A 11 -13.61 -30.07 13.94
N ASN A 12 -14.11 -30.69 15.00
CA ASN A 12 -15.47 -31.23 15.10
C ASN A 12 -16.50 -30.09 14.94
N LEU A 13 -17.52 -30.31 14.10
CA LEU A 13 -18.62 -29.37 13.84
C LEU A 13 -19.87 -29.88 14.57
N ASN A 14 -20.02 -29.58 15.86
CA ASN A 14 -21.25 -29.91 16.60
C ASN A 14 -21.63 -28.92 17.71
N ASP A 15 -21.22 -27.65 17.60
CA ASP A 15 -21.78 -26.56 18.40
C ASP A 15 -22.46 -25.54 17.49
N SER A 16 -23.79 -25.60 17.44
CA SER A 16 -24.67 -24.65 16.77
C SER A 16 -25.16 -23.60 17.76
N TRP A 17 -24.46 -22.46 17.82
CA TRP A 17 -25.03 -21.16 18.14
C TRP A 17 -24.45 -20.18 17.12
N GLU A 18 -25.31 -19.37 16.52
CA GLU A 18 -25.09 -18.65 15.28
C GLU A 18 -23.87 -17.71 15.34
N ALA A 19 -22.72 -18.19 14.87
CA ALA A 19 -21.65 -17.30 14.46
C ALA A 19 -22.10 -16.68 13.14
N CYS A 20 -22.42 -15.38 13.15
CA CYS A 20 -22.39 -14.57 11.93
C CYS A 20 -21.09 -14.91 11.21
N SER A 21 -21.18 -15.58 10.07
CA SER A 21 -20.05 -16.18 9.36
C SER A 21 -19.26 -15.13 8.61
N THR A 22 -18.79 -14.10 9.31
CA THR A 22 -17.77 -13.19 8.83
C THR A 22 -16.46 -13.69 9.41
N SER A 23 -15.85 -14.70 8.75
CA SER A 23 -14.44 -15.01 8.99
C SER A 23 -13.69 -13.68 8.95
N PRO A 24 -13.00 -13.28 10.04
CA PRO A 24 -12.33 -11.99 10.07
C PRO A 24 -11.38 -11.96 8.88
N LEU A 25 -11.52 -10.87 8.12
CA LEU A 25 -10.71 -10.63 6.95
C LEU A 25 -9.22 -10.66 7.36
N PRO A 26 -8.34 -11.38 6.64
CA PRO A 26 -6.95 -11.54 7.04
C PRO A 26 -6.25 -10.18 7.14
N PHE A 27 -5.64 -9.88 8.29
CA PHE A 27 -4.73 -8.75 8.46
C PHE A 27 -3.32 -9.28 8.70
N HIS A 28 -2.38 -8.99 7.80
CA HIS A 28 -1.01 -9.46 7.90
C HIS A 28 -0.01 -8.45 7.34
N THR A 29 1.08 -8.20 8.06
CA THR A 29 2.14 -7.29 7.64
C THR A 29 3.43 -8.06 7.37
N ILE A 30 4.00 -7.84 6.19
CA ILE A 30 5.27 -8.43 5.74
C ILE A 30 6.32 -7.32 5.72
N TYR A 31 7.48 -7.61 6.30
CA TYR A 31 8.62 -6.69 6.36
C TYR A 31 9.72 -7.11 5.38
N ASP A 32 10.55 -6.15 4.98
CA ASP A 32 11.80 -6.43 4.27
C ASP A 32 12.96 -6.76 5.25
N ALA A 33 14.14 -7.06 4.70
CA ALA A 33 15.32 -7.40 5.49
C ALA A 33 15.84 -6.25 6.39
N LEU A 34 15.40 -5.01 6.14
CA LEU A 34 15.73 -3.83 6.94
C LEU A 34 14.63 -3.53 7.98
N GLY A 35 13.61 -4.40 8.10
CA GLY A 35 12.50 -4.24 9.03
C GLY A 35 11.45 -3.21 8.59
N ARG A 36 11.50 -2.72 7.33
CA ARG A 36 10.51 -1.78 6.81
C ARG A 36 9.30 -2.53 6.27
N THR A 37 8.11 -1.96 6.39
CA THR A 37 6.88 -2.57 5.89
C THR A 37 6.94 -2.70 4.37
N LYS A 38 6.96 -3.93 3.85
CA LYS A 38 6.99 -4.23 2.42
C LYS A 38 5.58 -4.46 1.87
N GLN A 39 4.71 -5.10 2.65
CA GLN A 39 3.37 -5.42 2.22
C GLN A 39 2.42 -5.52 3.41
N VAL A 40 1.19 -5.08 3.23
CA VAL A 40 0.09 -5.24 4.19
C VAL A 40 -1.06 -5.90 3.44
N ILE A 41 -1.51 -7.05 3.93
CA ILE A 41 -2.69 -7.75 3.43
C ILE A 41 -3.84 -7.33 4.35
N GLU A 42 -4.88 -6.72 3.78
CA GLU A 42 -6.03 -6.19 4.50
C GLU A 42 -7.31 -6.76 3.86
N GLY A 43 -7.67 -7.95 4.28
CA GLY A 43 -8.95 -8.55 3.93
C GLY A 43 -9.15 -8.83 2.45
N ARG A 44 -9.75 -7.86 1.77
CA ARG A 44 -10.08 -7.89 0.33
C ARG A 44 -9.07 -7.14 -0.52
N GLY A 45 -7.91 -6.80 0.04
CA GLY A 45 -6.90 -6.03 -0.67
C GLY A 45 -5.50 -6.23 -0.12
N THR A 46 -4.54 -5.67 -0.84
CA THR A 46 -3.14 -5.73 -0.50
C THR A 46 -2.49 -4.41 -0.84
N VAL A 47 -1.75 -3.86 0.12
CA VAL A 47 -0.93 -2.66 -0.05
C VAL A 47 0.53 -3.10 -0.12
N THR A 48 1.26 -2.68 -1.14
CA THR A 48 2.68 -3.00 -1.32
C THR A 48 3.49 -1.72 -1.38
N TYR A 49 4.62 -1.70 -0.67
CA TYR A 49 5.51 -0.56 -0.55
C TYR A 49 6.88 -0.88 -1.15
N ILE A 50 7.41 0.06 -1.93
CA ILE A 50 8.74 -0.03 -2.53
C ILE A 50 9.57 1.14 -2.01
N TYR A 51 10.83 0.86 -1.67
CA TYR A 51 11.76 1.84 -1.13
C TYR A 51 13.03 1.90 -1.96
N ASN A 52 13.67 3.07 -2.00
CA ASN A 52 15.02 3.22 -2.54
C ASN A 52 16.10 2.78 -1.54
N GLN A 53 17.37 2.90 -1.96
CA GLN A 53 18.55 2.57 -1.14
C GLN A 53 18.69 3.45 0.12
N LEU A 54 18.11 4.65 0.11
CA LEU A 54 18.08 5.58 1.25
C LEU A 54 16.90 5.34 2.19
N SER A 55 16.15 4.25 2.00
CA SER A 55 14.93 3.95 2.77
C SER A 55 13.79 4.94 2.65
N GLN A 56 13.72 5.63 1.52
CA GLN A 56 12.59 6.49 1.18
C GLN A 56 11.61 5.72 0.30
N MET A 57 10.32 5.83 0.60
CA MET A 57 9.25 5.13 -0.12
C MET A 57 9.08 5.72 -1.52
N THR A 58 9.34 4.95 -2.57
CA THR A 58 9.22 5.37 -3.97
C THR A 58 7.89 4.96 -4.61
N SER A 59 7.19 3.98 -4.05
CA SER A 59 5.86 3.61 -4.54
C SER A 59 5.01 2.95 -3.46
N GLU A 60 3.72 3.24 -3.50
CA GLU A 60 2.66 2.51 -2.81
C GLU A 60 1.67 1.98 -3.86
N THR A 61 1.39 0.68 -3.83
CA THR A 61 0.39 0.05 -4.69
C THR A 61 -0.68 -0.61 -3.84
N ARG A 62 -1.93 -0.17 -3.96
CA ARG A 62 -3.11 -0.81 -3.36
C ARG A 62 -3.84 -1.62 -4.42
N GLY A 63 -3.89 -2.94 -4.26
CA GLY A 63 -4.71 -3.83 -5.08
C GLY A 63 -5.94 -4.31 -4.33
N PHE A 64 -7.06 -4.45 -5.03
CA PHE A 64 -8.30 -5.01 -4.50
C PHE A 64 -8.59 -6.35 -5.19
N THR A 65 -9.02 -7.34 -4.41
CA THR A 65 -9.39 -8.68 -4.88
C THR A 65 -10.83 -8.71 -5.40
N ASP A 66 -11.64 -7.71 -5.04
CA ASP A 66 -13.00 -7.58 -5.57
C ASP A 66 -12.94 -7.18 -7.04
N THR A 67 -13.70 -7.89 -7.87
CA THR A 67 -13.80 -7.57 -9.29
C THR A 67 -14.87 -6.49 -9.42
N LEU A 68 -14.51 -5.25 -9.12
CA LEU A 68 -15.44 -4.14 -9.31
C LEU A 68 -15.75 -4.05 -10.81
N ALA A 69 -17.01 -4.27 -11.19
CA ALA A 69 -17.47 -4.11 -12.58
C ALA A 69 -17.18 -2.70 -13.12
N ASP A 70 -17.13 -1.72 -12.21
CA ASP A 70 -16.77 -0.32 -12.45
C ASP A 70 -15.41 0.05 -11.83
N ALA A 71 -14.43 -0.88 -11.89
CA ALA A 71 -13.07 -0.65 -11.43
C ALA A 71 -12.52 0.70 -11.91
N PRO A 72 -12.11 1.63 -11.01
CA PRO A 72 -11.66 2.96 -11.41
C PRO A 72 -10.37 2.95 -12.24
N LEU A 73 -9.65 1.81 -12.22
CA LEU A 73 -8.37 1.57 -12.89
C LEU A 73 -8.30 0.13 -13.38
N SER A 74 -7.64 -0.07 -14.53
CA SER A 74 -7.36 -1.40 -15.07
C SER A 74 -6.65 -2.26 -14.02
N GLY A 75 -7.25 -3.42 -13.69
CA GLY A 75 -6.68 -4.37 -12.72
C GLY A 75 -6.99 -4.09 -11.25
N ASN A 76 -7.99 -3.26 -10.92
CA ASN A 76 -8.43 -2.99 -9.53
C ASN A 76 -7.27 -2.57 -8.62
N SER A 77 -6.32 -1.80 -9.15
CA SER A 77 -5.14 -1.38 -8.40
C SER A 77 -4.84 0.10 -8.57
N PHE A 78 -4.44 0.75 -7.48
CA PHE A 78 -4.05 2.15 -7.40
C PHE A 78 -2.58 2.22 -7.03
N LYS A 79 -1.77 2.74 -7.93
CA LYS A 79 -0.34 2.95 -7.71
C LYS A 79 -0.05 4.44 -7.59
N ILE A 80 0.62 4.82 -6.52
CA ILE A 80 1.18 6.15 -6.32
C ILE A 80 2.70 6.02 -6.37
N GLU A 81 3.35 6.93 -7.07
CA GLU A 81 4.81 7.00 -7.21
C GLU A 81 5.34 8.28 -6.59
N TYR A 82 6.47 8.17 -5.89
CA TYR A 82 7.13 9.27 -5.20
C TYR A 82 8.56 9.40 -5.70
N THR A 83 8.99 10.63 -5.93
CA THR A 83 10.41 10.94 -6.21
C THR A 83 10.94 11.92 -5.19
N TYR A 84 12.24 11.87 -4.94
CA TYR A 84 12.90 12.71 -3.95
C TYR A 84 14.03 13.51 -4.59
N ALA A 85 14.27 14.70 -4.06
CA ALA A 85 15.45 15.50 -4.35
C ALA A 85 16.69 14.91 -3.66
N LEU A 86 17.88 15.35 -4.06
CA LEU A 86 19.14 14.91 -3.46
C LEU A 86 19.23 15.20 -1.95
N GLY A 87 18.56 16.26 -1.48
CA GLY A 87 18.46 16.59 -0.06
C GLY A 87 17.41 15.77 0.71
N GLY A 88 16.79 14.78 0.06
CA GLY A 88 15.79 13.89 0.65
C GLY A 88 14.38 14.46 0.73
N GLN A 89 14.15 15.70 0.27
CA GLN A 89 12.81 16.29 0.20
C GLN A 89 11.98 15.63 -0.90
N LEU A 90 10.66 15.56 -0.71
CA LEU A 90 9.76 15.08 -1.74
C LEU A 90 9.81 16.01 -2.97
N LYS A 91 10.00 15.45 -4.16
CA LYS A 91 10.13 16.18 -5.42
C LYS A 91 8.89 16.05 -6.28
N SER A 92 8.31 14.86 -6.36
CA SER A 92 7.05 14.68 -7.05
C SER A 92 6.24 13.51 -6.53
N ILE A 93 4.92 13.62 -6.69
CA ILE A 93 3.94 12.54 -6.51
C ILE A 93 3.27 12.34 -7.86
N LYS A 94 3.17 11.09 -8.31
CA LYS A 94 2.42 10.73 -9.51
C LYS A 94 1.33 9.73 -9.15
N ASP A 95 0.13 10.02 -9.61
CA ASP A 95 -1.06 9.19 -9.38
C ASP A 95 -1.19 8.11 -10.47
N PRO A 96 -2.12 7.14 -10.32
CA PRO A 96 -2.30 6.09 -11.31
C PRO A 96 -2.97 6.57 -12.61
N TYR A 97 -3.56 7.76 -12.62
CA TYR A 97 -4.13 8.40 -13.80
C TYR A 97 -3.08 9.21 -14.60
N GLY A 98 -1.82 9.17 -14.17
CA GLY A 98 -0.71 9.85 -14.81
C GLY A 98 -0.59 11.33 -14.43
N GLN A 99 -1.43 11.83 -13.54
CA GLN A 99 -1.33 13.18 -13.03
C GLN A 99 -0.16 13.28 -12.06
N GLN A 100 0.54 14.41 -12.09
CA GLN A 100 1.74 14.62 -11.30
C GLN A 100 1.66 15.94 -10.55
N ILE A 101 2.04 15.92 -9.28
CA ILE A 101 2.28 17.09 -8.45
C ILE A 101 3.78 17.16 -8.21
N ASN A 102 4.38 18.32 -8.48
CA ASN A 102 5.79 18.59 -8.27
C ASN A 102 5.96 19.60 -7.14
N TYR A 103 7.01 19.41 -6.35
CA TYR A 103 7.38 20.24 -5.22
C TYR A 103 8.79 20.76 -5.45
N THR A 104 8.97 22.07 -5.38
CA THR A 104 10.30 22.69 -5.38
C THR A 104 10.59 23.29 -4.02
N HIS A 105 11.86 23.28 -3.64
CA HIS A 105 12.32 23.78 -2.35
C HIS A 105 13.33 24.91 -2.57
N ASP A 106 13.35 25.89 -1.69
CA ASP A 106 14.35 26.96 -1.68
C ASP A 106 15.71 26.44 -1.16
N LYS A 107 16.74 27.30 -1.18
CA LYS A 107 18.09 26.94 -0.69
C LYS A 107 18.12 26.62 0.81
N ALA A 108 17.11 27.03 1.58
CA ALA A 108 16.96 26.72 2.99
C ALA A 108 16.18 25.42 3.21
N GLY A 109 15.77 24.72 2.15
CA GLY A 109 15.02 23.46 2.21
C GLY A 109 13.52 23.64 2.51
N ARG A 110 13.00 24.87 2.44
CA ARG A 110 11.57 25.15 2.65
C ARG A 110 10.82 24.97 1.33
N LEU A 111 9.56 24.56 1.41
CA LEU A 111 8.70 24.45 0.23
C LEU A 111 8.56 25.83 -0.44
N SER A 112 8.88 25.89 -1.73
CA SER A 112 8.88 27.11 -2.54
C SER A 112 7.71 27.13 -3.51
N THR A 113 7.51 26.05 -4.27
CA THR A 113 6.38 25.95 -5.21
C THR A 113 5.77 24.56 -5.20
N VAL A 114 4.47 24.50 -5.48
CA VAL A 114 3.73 23.28 -5.78
C VAL A 114 3.11 23.46 -7.15
N THR A 115 3.42 22.58 -8.09
CA THR A 115 2.86 22.63 -9.45
C THR A 115 2.21 21.30 -9.79
N GLY A 116 0.97 21.32 -10.27
CA GLY A 116 0.24 20.13 -10.71
C GLY A 116 0.09 20.09 -12.23
N SER A 117 -0.02 18.89 -12.81
CA SER A 117 -0.67 18.76 -14.13
C SER A 117 -2.08 19.36 -14.06
N SER A 118 -2.53 19.93 -15.18
CA SER A 118 -3.72 20.77 -15.31
C SER A 118 -5.03 20.20 -14.77
N ALA A 119 -5.11 18.90 -14.45
CA ALA A 119 -6.28 18.28 -13.84
C ALA A 119 -6.44 18.57 -12.34
N PHE A 120 -5.41 19.04 -11.63
CA PHE A 120 -5.51 19.35 -10.19
C PHE A 120 -5.71 20.84 -9.87
N GLY A 121 -6.02 21.65 -10.88
CA GLY A 121 -6.21 23.09 -10.71
C GLY A 121 -4.87 23.79 -10.44
N GLY A 122 -4.47 24.67 -11.35
CA GLY A 122 -3.37 25.58 -11.06
C GLY A 122 -3.73 26.42 -9.84
N ILE A 123 -3.14 26.13 -8.69
CA ILE A 123 -2.94 27.17 -7.68
C ILE A 123 -1.85 28.08 -8.24
N THR A 124 -2.30 29.14 -8.90
CA THR A 124 -1.45 30.27 -9.30
C THR A 124 -1.61 31.35 -8.25
#